data_AF-A0A3B9KV82-F1
#
_entry.id   AF-A0A3B9KV82-F1
#
_cell.length_a   1.000
_cell.length_b   1.000
_cell.length_c   1.000
_cell.angle_alpha   90.00
_cell.angle_beta   90.00
_cell.angle_gamma   90.00
#
_symmetry.space_group_name_H-M   'P 1'
#
loop_
_entity.id
_entity.type
_entity.pdbx_description
1 polymer ?
#
loop_
_entity_poly.entity_id
_entity_poly.type
_entity_poly.pdbx_seq_one_letter_code
_entity_poly.pdbx_strand_id
1 'polypeptide(L)'
;MKKRFLDSLPRDWVKYLIIIVVSVMLWTWIFGVYHAPKETEKLEVFFGGVVKDYGFEEVAADAVDGVKKVTISVAYPWADNAFDQKYSVVGLTVSDVVIVPEKVAKETDCKRAFAELSVGVPFVQEGVQYGAYLPAERKEALSVYFAFEYEEYVVFAVASSVNAGQKTNHSFELIEWLLG
;
A
#
# COMPACT_ATOMS: atom_id res chain seq x y z
N MET A 1 39.23 34.53 23.57
CA MET A 1 37.93 34.21 22.95
C MET A 1 36.91 33.63 23.93
N LYS A 2 37.25 32.66 24.80
CA LYS A 2 36.31 32.04 25.76
C LYS A 2 35.56 33.03 26.68
N LYS A 3 36.23 34.07 27.22
CA LYS A 3 35.59 35.10 28.07
C LYS A 3 34.51 35.93 27.35
N ARG A 4 34.76 36.34 26.10
CA ARG A 4 33.79 37.12 25.31
C ARG A 4 32.52 36.33 24.97
N PHE A 5 32.64 35.00 24.82
CA PHE A 5 31.51 34.12 24.52
C PHE A 5 30.59 33.92 25.74
N LEU A 6 31.19 33.76 26.93
CA LEU A 6 30.47 33.64 28.21
C LEU A 6 29.75 34.94 28.59
N ASP A 7 30.34 36.11 28.31
CA ASP A 7 29.70 37.40 28.62
C ASP A 7 28.57 37.76 27.64
N SER A 8 28.58 37.24 26.40
CA SER A 8 27.50 37.45 25.41
C SER A 8 26.34 36.45 25.54
N LEU A 9 26.57 35.31 26.19
CA LEU A 9 25.62 34.20 26.31
C LEU A 9 24.25 34.61 26.89
N PRO A 10 24.16 35.44 27.96
CA PRO A 10 22.88 35.86 28.52
C PRO A 10 22.09 36.82 27.64
N ARG A 11 22.75 37.49 26.68
CA ARG A 11 22.13 38.52 25.83
C ARG A 11 21.77 37.98 24.45
N ASP A 12 22.52 37.00 23.95
CA ASP A 12 22.38 36.45 22.61
C ASP A 12 21.77 35.03 22.58
N TRP A 13 21.30 34.49 23.72
CA TRP A 13 20.70 33.15 23.81
C TRP A 13 19.56 32.93 22.79
N VAL A 14 18.78 33.97 22.50
CA VAL A 14 17.71 33.92 21.49
C VAL A 14 18.25 33.66 20.09
N LYS A 15 19.41 34.23 19.72
CA LYS A 15 20.03 34.00 18.41
C LYS A 15 20.51 32.55 18.29
N TYR A 16 21.11 32.01 19.34
CA TYR A 16 21.54 30.61 19.37
C TYR A 16 20.34 29.65 19.33
N LEU A 17 19.25 29.97 20.02
CA LEU A 17 18.00 29.21 19.95
C LEU A 17 17.43 29.20 18.53
N ILE A 18 17.37 30.36 17.86
CA ILE A 18 16.93 30.47 16.47
C ILE A 18 17.81 29.62 15.55
N ILE A 19 19.14 29.68 15.70
CA ILE A 19 20.07 28.87 14.91
C ILE A 19 19.82 27.37 15.11
N ILE A 20 19.56 26.92 16.34
CA ILE A 20 19.25 25.51 16.64
C ILE A 20 17.92 25.12 15.99
N VAL A 21 16.86 25.92 16.15
CA VAL A 21 15.54 25.63 15.57
C VAL A 21 15.62 25.58 14.04
N VAL A 22 16.26 26.57 13.42
CA VAL A 22 16.46 26.60 11.96
C VAL A 22 17.27 25.40 11.52
N SER A 23 18.33 25.03 12.23
CA SER A 23 19.15 23.85 11.87
C SER A 23 18.34 22.55 11.98
N VAL A 24 17.53 22.39 13.02
CA VAL A 24 16.65 21.23 13.17
C VAL A 24 15.61 21.20 12.04
N MET A 25 14.98 22.33 11.71
CA MET A 25 14.03 22.39 10.59
C MET A 25 14.70 22.06 9.26
N LEU A 26 15.91 22.57 9.02
CA LEU A 26 16.69 22.32 7.80
C LEU A 26 17.11 20.86 7.69
N TRP A 27 17.57 20.24 8.79
CA TRP A 27 17.93 18.84 8.80
C TRP A 27 16.71 17.92 8.70
N THR A 28 15.61 18.23 9.37
CA THR A 28 14.34 17.51 9.22
C THR A 28 13.81 17.63 7.78
N TRP A 29 13.96 18.79 7.14
CA TRP A 29 13.59 18.98 5.74
C TRP A 29 14.53 18.22 4.79
N ILE A 30 15.85 18.32 4.96
CA ILE A 30 16.84 17.58 4.15
C ILE A 30 16.64 16.08 4.29
N PHE A 31 16.54 15.56 5.51
CA PHE A 31 16.36 14.12 5.73
C PHE A 31 14.96 13.66 5.37
N GLY A 32 13.94 14.50 5.55
CA GLY A 32 12.57 14.23 5.13
C GLY A 32 12.43 14.16 3.61
N VAL A 33 13.13 15.01 2.85
CA VAL A 33 13.16 14.97 1.38
C VAL A 33 14.05 13.83 0.87
N TYR A 34 15.16 13.54 1.54
CA TYR A 34 16.08 12.46 1.13
C TYR A 34 15.54 11.05 1.41
N HIS A 35 14.73 10.89 2.46
CA HIS A 35 14.07 9.63 2.81
C HIS A 35 12.59 9.63 2.44
N ALA A 36 12.10 10.63 1.71
CA ALA A 36 10.79 10.55 1.10
C ALA A 36 10.81 9.33 0.17
N PRO A 37 10.03 8.26 0.43
CA PRO A 37 9.88 7.21 -0.55
C PRO A 37 9.39 7.88 -1.83
N LYS A 38 10.10 7.70 -2.95
CA LYS A 38 9.57 8.14 -4.24
C LYS A 38 8.22 7.45 -4.42
N GLU A 39 7.15 8.23 -4.39
CA GLU A 39 5.77 7.75 -4.19
C GLU A 39 5.29 6.77 -5.27
N THR A 40 6.03 6.62 -6.38
CA THR A 40 5.69 5.81 -7.55
C THR A 40 6.46 4.50 -7.71
N GLU A 41 7.51 4.25 -6.93
CA GLU A 41 8.40 3.10 -7.17
C GLU A 41 8.00 1.85 -6.38
N LYS A 42 6.98 1.93 -5.52
CA LYS A 42 6.58 0.83 -4.62
C LYS A 42 5.06 0.62 -4.64
N LEU A 43 4.64 -0.61 -4.93
CA LEU A 43 3.27 -1.09 -4.77
C LEU A 43 3.16 -2.03 -3.56
N GLU A 44 2.11 -1.84 -2.78
CA GLU A 44 1.81 -2.67 -1.61
C GLU A 44 0.59 -3.54 -1.88
N VAL A 45 0.78 -4.86 -1.83
CA VAL A 45 -0.25 -5.86 -2.09
C VAL A 45 -0.60 -6.56 -0.78
N PHE A 46 -1.88 -6.61 -0.43
CA PHE A 46 -2.35 -7.44 0.67
C PHE A 46 -2.93 -8.75 0.15
N PHE A 47 -2.49 -9.88 0.71
CA PHE A 47 -3.04 -11.19 0.42
C PHE A 47 -3.67 -11.83 1.66
N GLY A 48 -4.97 -12.12 1.59
CA GLY A 48 -5.73 -12.85 2.59
C GLY A 48 -5.57 -14.37 2.44
N GLY A 49 -4.39 -14.89 2.74
CA GLY A 49 -4.10 -16.33 2.64
C GLY A 49 -2.64 -16.66 2.92
N VAL A 50 -2.19 -17.83 2.43
CA VAL A 50 -0.81 -18.31 2.59
C VAL A 50 0.03 -17.95 1.36
N VAL A 51 1.19 -17.32 1.57
CA VAL A 51 2.24 -17.21 0.55
C VAL A 51 3.14 -18.45 0.62
N LYS A 52 3.32 -19.11 -0.52
CA LYS A 52 4.21 -20.25 -0.71
C LYS A 52 5.62 -19.83 -1.12
N ASP A 53 5.70 -18.83 -2.00
CA ASP A 53 6.95 -18.32 -2.56
C ASP A 53 6.88 -16.80 -2.72
N TYR A 54 7.94 -16.11 -2.31
CA TYR A 54 8.06 -14.65 -2.38
C TYR A 54 8.50 -14.13 -3.76
N GLY A 55 8.78 -15.02 -4.73
CA GLY A 55 9.12 -14.65 -6.11
C GLY A 55 8.03 -13.88 -6.86
N PHE A 56 6.79 -13.86 -6.35
CA PHE A 56 5.74 -13.02 -6.90
C PHE A 56 6.09 -11.53 -6.87
N GLU A 57 6.82 -11.04 -5.86
CA GLU A 57 7.17 -9.63 -5.75
C GLU A 57 8.01 -9.15 -6.96
N GLU A 58 8.91 -9.98 -7.45
CA GLU A 58 9.75 -9.68 -8.62
C GLU A 58 8.93 -9.75 -9.91
N VAL A 59 8.15 -10.83 -10.08
CA VAL A 59 7.33 -11.02 -11.29
C VAL A 59 6.25 -9.92 -11.42
N ALA A 60 5.64 -9.52 -10.30
CA ALA A 60 4.64 -8.45 -10.29
C ALA A 60 5.27 -7.07 -10.52
N ALA A 61 6.50 -6.83 -10.07
CA ALA A 61 7.21 -5.60 -10.36
C ALA A 61 7.58 -5.50 -11.85
N ASP A 62 8.05 -6.61 -12.46
CA ASP A 62 8.39 -6.66 -13.89
C ASP A 62 7.15 -6.54 -14.80
N ALA A 63 5.96 -6.90 -14.28
CA ALA A 63 4.71 -6.81 -15.03
C ALA A 63 4.17 -5.38 -15.17
N VAL A 64 4.58 -4.45 -14.31
CA VAL A 64 4.04 -3.09 -14.23
C VAL A 64 5.15 -2.07 -14.47
N ASP A 65 5.08 -1.35 -15.60
CA ASP A 65 6.12 -0.38 -15.95
C ASP A 65 6.19 0.76 -14.93
N GLY A 66 7.41 1.17 -14.56
CA GLY A 66 7.66 2.22 -13.57
C GLY A 66 7.61 1.78 -12.11
N VAL A 67 7.20 0.54 -11.80
CA VAL A 67 7.24 -0.02 -10.44
C VAL A 67 8.60 -0.69 -10.21
N LYS A 68 9.29 -0.31 -9.13
CA LYS A 68 10.59 -0.93 -8.77
C LYS A 68 10.48 -2.01 -7.72
N LYS A 69 9.39 -2.00 -6.95
CA LYS A 69 9.19 -2.93 -5.86
C LYS A 69 7.71 -3.19 -5.64
N VAL A 70 7.34 -4.46 -5.64
CA VAL A 70 6.08 -4.92 -5.06
C VAL A 70 6.38 -5.46 -3.66
N THR A 71 5.52 -5.21 -2.69
CA THR A 71 5.65 -5.77 -1.33
C THR A 71 4.35 -6.45 -0.94
N ILE A 72 4.42 -7.72 -0.55
CA ILE A 72 3.24 -8.48 -0.14
C ILE A 72 3.13 -8.50 1.38
N SER A 73 1.98 -8.05 1.87
CA SER A 73 1.55 -8.25 3.25
C SER A 73 0.51 -9.38 3.32
N VAL A 74 0.75 -10.36 4.19
CA VAL A 74 -0.15 -11.52 4.33
C VAL A 74 -0.91 -11.54 5.64
N ALA A 75 -2.15 -11.98 5.62
CA ALA A 75 -2.90 -12.34 6.83
C ALA A 75 -3.77 -13.58 6.58
N TYR A 76 -3.88 -14.46 7.57
CA TYR A 76 -4.63 -15.70 7.46
C TYR A 76 -6.10 -15.49 7.86
N PRO A 77 -7.08 -15.72 6.97
CA PRO A 77 -8.49 -15.47 7.27
C PRO A 77 -9.07 -16.25 8.45
N TRP A 78 -8.51 -17.42 8.81
CA TRP A 78 -8.97 -18.24 9.94
C TRP A 78 -8.43 -17.77 11.31
N ALA A 79 -7.52 -16.80 11.34
CA ALA A 79 -6.97 -16.25 12.56
C ALA A 79 -7.76 -14.99 12.97
N ASP A 80 -9.10 -15.10 13.03
CA ASP A 80 -10.11 -14.03 13.05
C ASP A 80 -9.63 -12.72 13.71
N ASN A 81 -9.25 -12.74 14.99
CA ASN A 81 -8.85 -11.52 15.71
C ASN A 81 -7.57 -10.84 15.16
N ALA A 82 -6.59 -11.62 14.71
CA ALA A 82 -5.35 -11.08 14.14
C ALA A 82 -5.55 -10.69 12.67
N PHE A 83 -6.42 -11.41 11.98
CA PHE A 83 -6.80 -11.13 10.60
C PHE A 83 -7.53 -9.80 10.49
N ASP A 84 -8.61 -9.60 11.25
CA ASP A 84 -9.44 -8.40 11.18
C ASP A 84 -8.65 -7.13 11.48
N GLN A 85 -7.79 -7.19 12.49
CA GLN A 85 -6.91 -6.07 12.84
C GLN A 85 -5.91 -5.78 11.71
N LYS A 86 -5.27 -6.81 11.15
CA LYS A 86 -4.28 -6.64 10.09
C LYS A 86 -4.91 -6.24 8.76
N TYR A 87 -6.10 -6.76 8.44
CA TYR A 87 -6.87 -6.38 7.27
C TYR A 87 -7.33 -4.92 7.37
N SER A 88 -7.89 -4.52 8.51
CA SER A 88 -8.35 -3.14 8.72
C SER A 88 -7.21 -2.12 8.67
N VAL A 89 -6.04 -2.46 9.22
CA VAL A 89 -4.89 -1.55 9.25
C VAL A 89 -4.08 -1.66 7.96
N VAL A 90 -3.57 -2.84 7.63
CA VAL A 90 -2.65 -3.01 6.49
C VAL A 90 -3.41 -3.11 5.18
N GLY A 91 -4.44 -3.96 5.12
CA GLY A 91 -5.24 -4.17 3.90
C GLY A 91 -5.94 -2.90 3.43
N LEU A 92 -6.64 -2.19 4.32
CA LEU A 92 -7.50 -1.07 3.94
C LEU A 92 -6.86 0.32 4.01
N THR A 93 -5.72 0.50 4.69
CA THR A 93 -5.11 1.84 4.81
C THR A 93 -3.75 1.98 4.18
N VAL A 94 -3.01 0.88 4.10
CA VAL A 94 -1.60 0.86 3.67
C VAL A 94 -1.44 0.24 2.27
N SER A 95 -2.25 -0.75 1.95
CA SER A 95 -2.12 -1.48 0.69
C SER A 95 -2.71 -0.69 -0.49
N ASP A 96 -2.12 -0.88 -1.65
CA ASP A 96 -2.55 -0.32 -2.92
C ASP A 96 -3.54 -1.28 -3.62
N VAL A 97 -3.25 -2.59 -3.56
CA VAL A 97 -4.08 -3.68 -4.09
C VAL A 97 -4.35 -4.70 -3.01
N VAL A 98 -5.57 -5.23 -2.97
CA VAL A 98 -6.00 -6.23 -2.00
C VAL A 98 -6.56 -7.45 -2.73
N ILE A 99 -6.11 -8.63 -2.32
CA ILE A 99 -6.53 -9.94 -2.83
C ILE A 99 -7.01 -10.76 -1.64
N VAL A 100 -8.31 -11.04 -1.56
CA VAL A 100 -8.92 -11.74 -0.40
C VAL A 100 -10.00 -12.73 -0.84
N PRO A 101 -10.34 -13.73 -0.01
CA PRO A 101 -11.48 -14.60 -0.27
C PRO A 101 -12.80 -13.82 -0.33
N GLU A 102 -13.72 -14.26 -1.18
CA GLU A 102 -15.03 -13.61 -1.35
C GLU A 102 -15.81 -13.47 -0.03
N LYS A 103 -15.73 -14.49 0.84
CA LYS A 103 -16.33 -14.47 2.18
C LYS A 103 -15.88 -13.26 3.02
N VAL A 104 -14.57 -12.98 3.02
CA VAL A 104 -14.00 -11.83 3.74
C VAL A 104 -14.50 -10.52 3.16
N ALA A 105 -14.51 -10.41 1.83
CA ALA A 105 -14.98 -9.22 1.14
C ALA A 105 -16.46 -8.92 1.44
N LYS A 106 -17.30 -9.96 1.55
CA LYS A 106 -18.73 -9.82 1.90
C LYS A 106 -18.94 -9.37 3.36
N GLU A 107 -18.14 -9.89 4.30
CA GLU A 107 -18.34 -9.65 5.74
C GLU A 107 -17.89 -8.27 6.21
N THR A 108 -16.91 -7.65 5.55
CA THR A 108 -16.28 -6.39 6.00
C THR A 108 -16.97 -5.11 5.51
N ASP A 109 -18.16 -5.22 4.91
CA ASP A 109 -18.95 -4.09 4.37
C ASP A 109 -18.08 -3.12 3.52
N CYS A 110 -17.47 -3.71 2.48
CA CYS A 110 -16.57 -3.09 1.51
C CYS A 110 -17.07 -1.76 0.92
N LYS A 111 -18.34 -1.39 1.06
CA LYS A 111 -18.92 -0.16 0.52
C LYS A 111 -18.25 1.15 0.98
N ARG A 112 -17.49 1.15 2.08
CA ARG A 112 -16.85 2.36 2.64
C ARG A 112 -15.36 2.54 2.31
N ALA A 113 -14.67 1.51 1.82
CA ALA A 113 -13.20 1.52 1.65
C ALA A 113 -12.72 1.61 0.19
N PHE A 114 -13.65 1.67 -0.77
CA PHE A 114 -13.38 1.47 -2.19
C PHE A 114 -13.67 2.75 -2.97
N ALA A 115 -12.80 3.10 -3.90
CA ALA A 115 -13.06 4.18 -4.84
C ALA A 115 -13.89 3.64 -6.01
N GLU A 116 -14.94 4.34 -6.42
CA GLU A 116 -15.63 4.05 -7.67
C GLU A 116 -14.67 4.29 -8.84
N LEU A 117 -14.38 3.22 -9.60
CA LEU A 117 -13.56 3.26 -10.82
C LEU A 117 -14.23 4.19 -11.83
N SER A 118 -13.64 5.36 -12.08
CA SER A 118 -14.21 6.36 -13.00
C SER A 118 -13.21 6.85 -14.04
N VAL A 119 -12.46 5.94 -14.66
CA VAL A 119 -11.90 6.18 -16.00
C VAL A 119 -11.85 4.85 -16.75
N GLY A 120 -12.65 4.72 -17.82
CA GLY A 120 -12.63 3.58 -18.73
C GLY A 120 -13.40 2.34 -18.23
N VAL A 121 -14.73 2.43 -18.16
CA VAL A 121 -15.66 1.38 -17.71
C VAL A 121 -15.37 0.91 -16.27
N PRO A 122 -16.22 1.26 -15.29
CA PRO A 122 -16.13 0.65 -13.97
C PRO A 122 -16.14 -0.87 -14.12
N PHE A 123 -15.21 -1.60 -13.50
CA PHE A 123 -15.34 -3.05 -13.34
C PHE A 123 -16.43 -3.31 -12.28
N VAL A 124 -17.66 -2.95 -12.63
CA VAL A 124 -18.87 -3.19 -11.89
C VAL A 124 -19.50 -4.39 -12.57
N GLN A 125 -19.29 -5.56 -11.99
CA GLN A 125 -20.16 -6.69 -12.30
C GLN A 125 -21.51 -6.36 -11.65
N GLU A 126 -22.54 -6.14 -12.48
CA GLU A 126 -23.90 -5.90 -11.99
C GLU A 126 -24.30 -7.03 -11.04
N GLY A 127 -24.56 -6.69 -9.78
CA GLY A 127 -25.12 -7.60 -8.79
C GLY A 127 -24.36 -7.71 -7.48
N VAL A 128 -23.04 -7.48 -7.44
CA VAL A 128 -22.30 -7.47 -6.17
C VAL A 128 -21.02 -6.62 -6.25
N GLN A 129 -20.97 -5.53 -5.48
CA GLN A 129 -19.91 -4.51 -5.52
C GLN A 129 -18.73 -4.86 -4.58
N TYR A 130 -17.88 -5.80 -4.97
CA TYR A 130 -16.58 -6.00 -4.32
C TYR A 130 -15.57 -6.40 -5.39
N GLY A 131 -14.81 -5.45 -5.95
CA GLY A 131 -13.70 -5.77 -6.85
C GLY A 131 -14.04 -6.67 -8.05
N ALA A 132 -13.03 -7.39 -8.55
CA ALA A 132 -13.15 -8.36 -9.63
C ALA A 132 -12.72 -9.75 -9.15
N TYR A 133 -13.41 -10.78 -9.62
CA TYR A 133 -13.03 -12.16 -9.33
C TYR A 133 -11.76 -12.53 -10.08
N LEU A 134 -10.82 -13.17 -9.37
CA LEU A 134 -9.63 -13.72 -9.97
C LEU A 134 -10.02 -14.95 -10.83
N PRO A 135 -9.76 -14.93 -12.16
CA PRO A 135 -10.13 -16.05 -13.04
C PRO A 135 -9.48 -17.36 -12.62
N ALA A 136 -10.15 -18.49 -12.86
CA ALA A 136 -9.64 -19.81 -12.48
C ALA A 136 -8.26 -20.13 -13.09
N GLU A 137 -8.07 -19.79 -14.37
CA GLU A 137 -6.78 -19.96 -15.08
C GLU A 137 -5.67 -19.13 -14.43
N ARG A 138 -5.98 -17.91 -13.99
CA ARG A 138 -5.03 -17.06 -13.27
C ARG A 138 -4.75 -17.55 -11.86
N LYS A 139 -5.76 -18.05 -11.15
CA LYS A 139 -5.56 -18.72 -9.86
C LYS A 139 -4.61 -19.91 -9.99
N GLU A 140 -4.73 -20.71 -11.06
CA GLU A 140 -3.83 -21.82 -11.34
C GLU A 140 -2.40 -21.33 -11.59
N ALA A 141 -2.22 -20.33 -12.45
CA ALA A 141 -0.90 -19.74 -12.72
C ALA A 141 -0.24 -19.15 -11.46
N LEU A 142 -1.03 -18.48 -10.61
CA LEU A 142 -0.56 -17.87 -9.37
C LEU A 142 -0.42 -18.86 -8.20
N SER A 143 -0.90 -20.11 -8.36
CA SER A 143 -0.89 -21.13 -7.29
C SER A 143 0.52 -21.58 -6.88
N VAL A 144 1.52 -21.26 -7.71
CA VAL A 144 2.95 -21.45 -7.40
C VAL A 144 3.38 -20.50 -6.28
N TYR A 145 2.83 -19.29 -6.23
CA TYR A 145 3.18 -18.26 -5.25
C TYR A 145 2.22 -18.20 -4.07
N PHE A 146 0.94 -18.49 -4.28
CA PHE A 146 -0.11 -18.38 -3.28
C PHE A 146 -0.84 -19.71 -3.06
N ALA A 147 -1.30 -19.95 -1.84
CA ALA A 147 -2.29 -20.99 -1.55
C ALA A 147 -3.69 -20.37 -1.63
N PHE A 148 -4.42 -20.69 -2.70
CA PHE A 148 -5.83 -20.35 -2.84
C PHE A 148 -6.69 -21.44 -2.20
N GLU A 149 -6.99 -21.28 -0.92
CA GLU A 149 -7.76 -22.28 -0.15
C GLU A 149 -9.29 -22.16 -0.32
N TYR A 150 -9.74 -21.05 -0.89
CA TYR A 150 -11.14 -20.76 -1.18
C TYR A 150 -11.42 -20.81 -2.69
N GLU A 151 -12.65 -21.17 -3.05
CA GLU A 151 -13.11 -21.26 -4.45
C GLU A 151 -13.04 -19.91 -5.16
N GLU A 152 -13.39 -18.82 -4.47
CA GLU A 152 -13.46 -17.49 -5.07
C GLU A 152 -12.58 -16.50 -4.31
N TYR A 153 -11.72 -15.81 -5.06
CA TYR A 153 -10.90 -14.71 -4.59
C TYR A 153 -11.26 -13.46 -5.38
N VAL A 154 -11.21 -12.34 -4.67
CA VAL A 154 -11.59 -11.03 -5.17
C VAL A 154 -10.37 -10.13 -5.09
N VAL A 155 -10.15 -9.35 -6.14
CA VAL A 155 -9.08 -8.37 -6.26
C VAL A 155 -9.68 -6.97 -6.37
N PHE A 156 -9.12 -6.00 -5.65
CA PHE A 156 -9.53 -4.59 -5.73
C PHE A 156 -8.41 -3.61 -5.35
N ALA A 157 -8.56 -2.36 -5.78
CA ALA A 157 -7.71 -1.24 -5.36
C ALA A 157 -8.31 -0.51 -4.14
N VAL A 158 -7.44 -0.02 -3.26
CA VAL A 158 -7.86 0.67 -2.03
C VAL A 158 -8.03 2.18 -2.28
N ALA A 159 -9.14 2.76 -1.81
CA ALA A 159 -9.46 4.18 -2.06
C ALA A 159 -8.42 5.17 -1.52
N SER A 160 -7.80 4.88 -0.37
CA SER A 160 -6.78 5.73 0.24
C SER A 160 -5.52 5.84 -0.64
N SER A 161 -5.17 4.77 -1.34
CA SER A 161 -4.05 4.73 -2.29
C SER A 161 -4.36 5.51 -3.58
N VAL A 162 -5.60 5.41 -4.06
CA VAL A 162 -6.10 6.07 -5.29
C VAL A 162 -6.04 7.61 -5.23
N ASN A 163 -6.10 8.20 -4.04
CA ASN A 163 -6.03 9.66 -3.89
C ASN A 163 -4.60 10.24 -3.99
N ALA A 164 -3.57 9.40 -4.12
CA ALA A 164 -2.17 9.83 -4.24
C ALA A 164 -1.74 10.17 -5.70
N GLY A 165 -2.69 10.29 -6.64
CA GLY A 165 -2.51 10.88 -7.97
C GLY A 165 -1.68 10.08 -9.01
N GLN A 166 -0.63 9.37 -8.59
CA GLN A 166 0.22 8.55 -9.49
C GLN A 166 0.18 7.04 -9.17
N LYS A 167 -0.08 6.65 -7.92
CA LYS A 167 -0.21 5.23 -7.54
C LYS A 167 -1.41 4.54 -8.18
N THR A 168 -2.46 5.31 -8.45
CA THR A 168 -3.71 4.87 -9.05
C THR A 168 -3.51 4.09 -10.35
N ASN A 169 -2.63 4.57 -11.23
CA ASN A 169 -2.40 3.92 -12.53
C ASN A 169 -1.75 2.55 -12.35
N HIS A 170 -0.69 2.47 -11.53
CA HIS A 170 0.04 1.22 -11.30
C HIS A 170 -0.77 0.18 -10.54
N SER A 171 -1.64 0.60 -9.61
CA SER A 171 -2.58 -0.31 -8.93
C SER A 171 -3.55 -0.94 -9.93
N PHE A 172 -4.05 -0.16 -10.90
CA PHE A 172 -4.96 -0.68 -11.92
C PHE A 172 -4.25 -1.54 -12.96
N GLU A 173 -3.06 -1.15 -13.41
CA GLU A 173 -2.22 -1.98 -14.29
C GLU A 173 -1.93 -3.35 -13.66
N LEU A 174 -1.63 -3.39 -12.36
CA LEU A 174 -1.43 -4.65 -11.65
C LEU A 174 -2.71 -5.49 -11.58
N ILE A 175 -3.87 -4.86 -11.34
CA ILE A 175 -5.16 -5.56 -11.31
C ILE A 175 -5.48 -6.13 -12.69
N GLU A 176 -5.30 -5.36 -13.75
CA GLU A 176 -5.49 -5.84 -15.13
C GLU A 176 -4.58 -7.04 -15.43
N TRP A 177 -3.32 -7.00 -15.01
CA TRP A 177 -2.41 -8.13 -15.17
C TRP A 177 -2.85 -9.38 -14.38
N LEU A 178 -3.39 -9.20 -13.17
CA LEU A 178 -3.93 -10.29 -12.35
C LEU A 178 -5.19 -10.93 -12.97
N LEU A 179 -5.98 -10.14 -13.70
CA LEU A 179 -7.25 -10.57 -14.31
C LEU A 179 -7.12 -11.04 -15.76
N GLY A 180 -6.07 -10.61 -16.48
CA GLY A 180 -5.93 -10.77 -17.94
C GLY A 180 -5.63 -12.17 -18.41
#